data_AF-A0A7V8E3J4-F1
#
_entry.id   AF-A0A7V8E3J4-F1
#
_cell.length_a   1.000
_cell.length_b   1.000
_cell.length_c   1.000
_cell.angle_alpha   90.00
_cell.angle_beta   90.00
_cell.angle_gamma   90.00
#
_symmetry.space_group_name_H-M   'P 1'
#
loop_
_entity.id
_entity.type
_entity.pdbx_description
1 polymer ?
#
loop_
_entity_poly.entity_id
_entity_poly.type
_entity_poly.pdbx_seq_one_letter_code
_entity_poly.pdbx_strand_id
1 'polypeptide(L)'
;MRQLACIIILAAAFPAAAEPAPYKEVDYSKIPRALAREPEYVGNPRYAMFIFDGAGEFRVWAVLDKSAKDLDYEDVLYFDRNGDGDLTGKDERLTTKYRKEGEPAGIAVDFHIGDVVDPKTGEKHTDFRVSSFPKSGRHGVWFQMKWRGKVEMSGGYGLAGMDTTVWGGTPALAPILRPTPEGPFSFGTWGAASIELTAGGSTHLNVLVGHKGSGDASLSVVDENFLDLKADRLFVTVVAKDSEGREVKERSQILKHC
;
A
#
# COMPACT_ATOMS: atom_id res chain seq x y z
N MET A 1 -37.38 -0.38 65.81
CA MET A 1 -36.28 -1.12 65.16
C MET A 1 -35.79 -0.31 63.98
N ARG A 2 -34.56 0.24 64.02
CA ARG A 2 -33.93 0.97 62.92
C ARG A 2 -32.99 0.01 62.19
N GLN A 3 -33.29 -0.36 60.95
CA GLN A 3 -32.40 -1.15 60.10
C GLN A 3 -31.34 -0.21 59.49
N LEU A 4 -30.07 -0.41 59.84
CA LEU A 4 -28.94 0.13 59.08
C LEU A 4 -28.74 -0.77 57.85
N ALA A 5 -28.92 -0.22 56.65
CA ALA A 5 -28.47 -0.85 55.42
C ALA A 5 -26.98 -0.52 55.21
N CYS A 6 -26.13 -1.55 55.23
CA CYS A 6 -24.72 -1.45 54.94
C CYS A 6 -24.54 -1.62 53.42
N ILE A 7 -24.25 -0.53 52.70
CA ILE A 7 -23.92 -0.58 51.27
C ILE A 7 -22.42 -0.89 51.17
N ILE A 8 -22.10 -2.11 50.73
CA ILE A 8 -20.72 -2.51 50.40
C ILE A 8 -20.49 -2.13 48.94
N ILE A 9 -19.66 -1.12 48.70
CA ILE A 9 -19.17 -0.77 47.35
C ILE A 9 -17.95 -1.65 47.07
N LEU A 10 -18.11 -2.69 46.25
CA LEU A 10 -16.97 -3.40 45.66
C LEU A 10 -16.37 -2.52 44.56
N ALA A 11 -15.25 -1.86 44.85
CA ALA A 11 -14.43 -1.24 43.82
C ALA A 11 -13.70 -2.34 43.03
N ALA A 12 -14.20 -2.70 41.85
CA ALA A 12 -13.47 -3.52 40.91
C ALA A 12 -12.26 -2.71 40.41
N ALA A 13 -11.06 -3.10 40.82
CA ALA A 13 -9.83 -2.57 40.26
C ALA A 13 -9.73 -3.04 38.81
N PHE A 14 -10.14 -2.19 37.87
CA PHE A 14 -9.86 -2.42 36.46
C PHE A 14 -8.35 -2.29 36.26
N PRO A 15 -7.67 -3.30 35.69
CA PRO A 15 -6.27 -3.15 35.34
C PRO A 15 -6.15 -1.97 34.38
N ALA A 16 -5.30 -1.00 34.72
CA ALA A 16 -4.98 0.10 33.83
C ALA A 16 -4.53 -0.51 32.49
N ALA A 17 -5.23 -0.17 31.41
CA ALA A 17 -4.83 -0.57 30.08
C ALA A 17 -3.40 -0.06 29.87
N ALA A 18 -2.47 -0.96 29.53
CA ALA A 18 -1.11 -0.58 29.20
C ALA A 18 -1.17 0.45 28.07
N GLU A 19 -0.48 1.59 28.24
CA GLU A 19 -0.36 2.56 27.16
C GLU A 19 0.26 1.88 25.92
N PRO A 20 -0.32 2.05 24.72
CA PRO A 20 0.25 1.47 23.53
C PRO A 20 1.67 2.02 23.33
N ALA A 21 2.61 1.12 23.02
CA ALA A 21 3.97 1.53 22.72
C ALA A 21 3.97 2.60 21.61
N PRO A 22 4.84 3.63 21.70
CA PRO A 22 4.89 4.68 20.71
C PRO A 22 5.19 4.09 19.32
N TYR A 23 4.44 4.54 18.32
CA TYR A 23 4.66 4.14 16.94
C TYR A 23 6.08 4.52 16.50
N LYS A 24 6.82 3.57 15.95
CA LYS A 24 8.15 3.79 15.38
C LYS A 24 8.06 3.80 13.86
N GLU A 25 8.39 4.93 13.27
CA GLU A 25 8.45 5.04 11.81
C GLU A 25 9.56 4.15 11.23
N VAL A 26 9.24 3.48 10.13
CA VAL A 26 10.17 2.60 9.42
C VAL A 26 11.11 3.44 8.57
N ASP A 27 12.40 3.39 8.85
CA ASP A 27 13.43 4.05 8.04
C ASP A 27 13.81 3.15 6.85
N TYR A 28 13.16 3.38 5.71
CA TYR A 28 13.38 2.62 4.48
C TYR A 28 14.80 2.73 3.91
N SER A 29 15.58 3.74 4.31
CA SER A 29 16.98 3.88 3.89
C SER A 29 17.89 2.83 4.56
N LYS A 30 17.47 2.33 5.74
CA LYS A 30 18.20 1.33 6.53
C LYS A 30 17.79 -0.11 6.21
N ILE A 31 16.80 -0.30 5.36
CA ILE A 31 16.34 -1.63 4.98
C ILE A 31 17.32 -2.23 3.96
N PRO A 32 17.98 -3.36 4.27
CA PRO A 32 18.87 -4.03 3.35
C PRO A 32 18.08 -4.57 2.15
N ARG A 33 18.63 -4.33 0.96
CA ARG A 33 18.07 -4.74 -0.33
C ARG A 33 18.89 -5.88 -0.92
N ALA A 34 19.06 -6.96 -0.16
CA ALA A 34 19.77 -8.16 -0.58
C ALA A 34 18.78 -9.33 -0.74
N LEU A 35 18.94 -10.07 -1.83
CA LEU A 35 18.33 -11.38 -2.05
C LEU A 35 19.33 -12.45 -1.61
N ALA A 36 18.84 -13.48 -0.92
CA ALA A 36 19.66 -14.62 -0.53
C ALA A 36 19.97 -15.50 -1.74
N ARG A 37 18.98 -15.70 -2.62
CA ARG A 37 19.15 -16.50 -3.84
C ARG A 37 18.13 -16.10 -4.91
N GLU A 38 18.59 -16.01 -6.15
CA GLU A 38 17.77 -15.65 -7.30
C GLU A 38 17.61 -16.84 -8.26
N PRO A 39 16.45 -16.98 -8.92
CA PRO A 39 16.29 -17.90 -10.04
C PRO A 39 17.06 -17.41 -11.27
N GLU A 40 17.18 -18.26 -12.29
CA GLU A 40 17.64 -17.82 -13.60
C GLU A 40 16.50 -17.08 -14.32
N TYR A 41 16.65 -15.77 -14.47
CA TYR A 41 15.67 -14.93 -15.16
C TYR A 41 15.80 -15.07 -16.69
N VAL A 42 14.68 -14.96 -17.38
CA VAL A 42 14.63 -15.00 -18.85
C VAL A 42 14.78 -13.62 -19.46
N GLY A 43 14.17 -12.61 -18.83
CA GLY A 43 14.13 -11.23 -19.29
C GLY A 43 14.99 -10.29 -18.44
N ASN A 44 14.56 -9.03 -18.37
CA ASN A 44 15.14 -8.03 -17.49
C ASN A 44 14.26 -7.94 -16.23
N PRO A 45 14.65 -8.57 -15.12
CA PRO A 45 13.81 -8.63 -13.92
C PRO A 45 13.54 -7.24 -13.34
N ARG A 46 12.33 -7.05 -12.80
CA ARG A 46 11.95 -5.83 -12.07
C ARG A 46 11.59 -6.16 -10.63
N TYR A 47 12.16 -5.44 -9.69
CA TYR A 47 12.17 -5.76 -8.27
C TYR A 47 11.32 -4.78 -7.47
N ALA A 48 10.57 -5.30 -6.50
CA ALA A 48 9.96 -4.55 -5.40
C ALA A 48 10.08 -5.35 -4.10
N MET A 49 9.95 -4.64 -2.97
CA MET A 49 9.88 -5.26 -1.65
C MET A 49 8.62 -4.81 -0.93
N PHE A 50 7.90 -5.75 -0.34
CA PHE A 50 6.75 -5.51 0.52
C PHE A 50 7.16 -5.66 1.99
N ILE A 51 6.62 -4.79 2.84
CA ILE A 51 6.78 -4.88 4.30
C ILE A 51 5.42 -5.16 4.91
N PHE A 52 5.30 -6.34 5.52
CA PHE A 52 4.05 -6.87 6.07
C PHE A 52 3.94 -6.75 7.59
N ASP A 53 4.74 -5.88 8.21
CA ASP A 53 4.60 -5.58 9.64
C ASP A 53 4.87 -4.09 9.96
N GLY A 54 4.52 -3.71 11.18
CA GLY A 54 4.75 -2.36 11.69
C GLY A 54 6.22 -2.01 11.89
N ALA A 55 7.09 -3.00 12.15
CA ALA A 55 8.49 -2.82 12.55
C ALA A 55 9.49 -2.76 11.37
N GLY A 56 9.07 -3.11 10.16
CA GLY A 56 9.93 -3.23 8.99
C GLY A 56 10.76 -4.51 8.93
N GLU A 57 10.31 -5.61 9.55
CA GLU A 57 11.11 -6.85 9.68
C GLU A 57 10.73 -7.94 8.68
N PHE A 58 9.46 -8.20 8.49
CA PHE A 58 8.90 -9.17 7.55
C PHE A 58 8.86 -8.51 6.17
N ARG A 59 9.95 -8.76 5.45
CA ARG A 59 10.26 -8.20 4.13
C ARG A 59 10.10 -9.30 3.12
N VAL A 60 9.30 -9.03 2.10
CA VAL A 60 8.96 -10.00 1.07
C VAL A 60 9.36 -9.43 -0.27
N TRP A 61 10.24 -10.14 -0.98
CA TRP A 61 10.60 -9.80 -2.35
C TRP A 61 9.53 -10.18 -3.36
N ALA A 62 9.36 -9.33 -4.36
CA ALA A 62 8.54 -9.58 -5.52
C ALA A 62 9.34 -9.18 -6.78
N VAL A 63 9.50 -10.12 -7.71
CA VAL A 63 10.30 -9.92 -8.93
C VAL A 63 9.50 -10.32 -10.16
N LEU A 64 9.20 -9.34 -11.01
CA LEU A 64 8.57 -9.58 -12.32
C LEU A 64 9.63 -9.99 -13.34
N ASP A 65 9.29 -11.00 -14.15
CA ASP A 65 10.11 -11.52 -15.23
C ASP A 65 9.23 -12.07 -16.37
N LYS A 66 9.84 -12.62 -17.40
CA LYS A 66 9.18 -13.22 -18.56
C LYS A 66 9.32 -14.72 -18.57
N SER A 67 8.36 -15.42 -19.16
CA SER A 67 8.47 -16.84 -19.45
C SER A 67 9.21 -17.12 -20.76
N ALA A 68 9.25 -16.13 -21.67
CA ALA A 68 9.97 -16.19 -22.94
C ALA A 68 10.56 -14.82 -23.33
N LYS A 69 11.69 -14.84 -24.06
CA LYS A 69 12.45 -13.63 -24.42
C LYS A 69 11.69 -12.67 -25.33
N ASP A 70 10.78 -13.19 -26.14
CA ASP A 70 10.00 -12.48 -27.15
C ASP A 70 8.66 -11.95 -26.63
N LEU A 71 8.34 -12.13 -25.34
CA LEU A 71 7.16 -11.51 -24.74
C LEU A 71 7.37 -10.01 -24.51
N ASP A 72 6.38 -9.21 -24.89
CA ASP A 72 6.35 -7.77 -24.65
C ASP A 72 5.88 -7.40 -23.22
N TYR A 73 5.68 -8.39 -22.36
CA TYR A 73 5.16 -8.21 -21.01
C TYR A 73 5.75 -9.23 -20.05
N GLU A 74 5.77 -8.90 -18.76
CA GLU A 74 6.13 -9.84 -17.70
C GLU A 74 4.91 -10.69 -17.32
N ASP A 75 5.01 -11.99 -17.53
CA ASP A 75 3.98 -12.98 -17.20
C ASP A 75 4.42 -13.94 -16.09
N VAL A 76 5.60 -13.71 -15.53
CA VAL A 76 6.16 -14.42 -14.38
C VAL A 76 6.33 -13.45 -13.21
N LEU A 77 5.93 -13.89 -12.02
CA LEU A 77 6.21 -13.23 -10.75
C LEU A 77 6.89 -14.22 -9.84
N TYR A 78 8.11 -13.92 -9.39
CA TYR A 78 8.74 -14.59 -8.26
C TYR A 78 8.38 -13.85 -6.98
N PHE A 79 7.81 -14.55 -6.01
CA PHE A 79 7.29 -13.97 -4.77
C PHE A 79 7.78 -14.75 -3.55
N ASP A 80 8.57 -14.09 -2.72
CA ASP A 80 9.19 -14.62 -1.50
C ASP A 80 8.13 -14.81 -0.40
N ARG A 81 7.55 -16.01 -0.33
CA ARG A 81 6.36 -16.24 0.53
C ARG A 81 6.69 -16.25 2.02
N ASN A 82 7.94 -16.46 2.38
CA ASN A 82 8.39 -16.64 3.77
C ASN A 82 9.36 -15.54 4.23
N GLY A 83 9.73 -14.60 3.37
CA GLY A 83 10.59 -13.46 3.69
C GLY A 83 12.06 -13.83 3.91
N ASP A 84 12.53 -14.96 3.36
CA ASP A 84 13.92 -15.40 3.51
C ASP A 84 14.86 -14.89 2.38
N GLY A 85 14.28 -14.31 1.33
CA GLY A 85 14.99 -13.77 0.18
C GLY A 85 15.56 -14.82 -0.78
N ASP A 86 15.25 -16.10 -0.62
CA ASP A 86 15.40 -17.13 -1.66
C ASP A 86 14.16 -17.08 -2.53
N LEU A 87 14.33 -16.91 -3.85
CA LEU A 87 13.23 -16.88 -4.83
C LEU A 87 13.17 -18.16 -5.68
N THR A 88 13.90 -19.21 -5.29
CA THR A 88 13.99 -20.48 -6.02
C THR A 88 13.08 -21.57 -5.46
N GLY A 89 12.26 -21.24 -4.47
CA GLY A 89 11.27 -22.13 -3.90
C GLY A 89 10.20 -22.55 -4.91
N LYS A 90 9.71 -23.79 -4.77
CA LYS A 90 8.73 -24.40 -5.68
C LYS A 90 7.41 -23.61 -5.81
N ASP A 91 7.02 -22.87 -4.77
CA ASP A 91 5.74 -22.16 -4.68
C ASP A 91 5.89 -20.64 -4.87
N GLU A 92 7.10 -20.19 -5.20
CA GLU A 92 7.45 -18.77 -5.32
C GLU A 92 7.33 -18.27 -6.75
N ARG A 93 7.40 -19.18 -7.74
CA ARG A 93 7.20 -18.83 -9.15
C ARG A 93 5.73 -18.92 -9.54
N LEU A 94 5.11 -17.76 -9.75
CA LEU A 94 3.77 -17.64 -10.30
C LEU A 94 3.84 -17.28 -11.79
N THR A 95 2.91 -17.84 -12.56
CA THR A 95 2.72 -17.48 -13.97
C THR A 95 1.29 -17.05 -14.22
N THR A 96 1.10 -16.05 -15.08
CA THR A 96 -0.21 -15.61 -15.53
C THR A 96 -0.23 -15.46 -17.05
N LYS A 97 -1.36 -15.06 -17.61
CA LYS A 97 -1.49 -14.73 -19.03
C LYS A 97 -2.00 -13.32 -19.16
N TYR A 98 -1.59 -12.65 -20.24
CA TYR A 98 -2.19 -11.38 -20.60
C TYR A 98 -3.67 -11.55 -20.95
N ARG A 99 -4.51 -10.69 -20.38
CA ARG A 99 -5.98 -10.63 -20.56
C ARG A 99 -6.35 -9.28 -21.14
N LYS A 100 -6.83 -9.27 -22.38
CA LYS A 100 -7.22 -8.04 -23.08
C LYS A 100 -8.39 -7.34 -22.38
N GLU A 101 -9.27 -8.10 -21.77
CA GLU A 101 -10.46 -7.60 -21.06
C GLU A 101 -10.08 -6.82 -19.80
N GLY A 102 -8.88 -7.06 -19.25
CA GLY A 102 -8.34 -6.32 -18.12
C GLY A 102 -7.72 -4.97 -18.51
N GLU A 103 -7.61 -4.67 -19.81
CA GLU A 103 -6.97 -3.43 -20.27
C GLU A 103 -7.66 -2.14 -19.79
N PRO A 104 -9.00 -2.01 -19.87
CA PRO A 104 -9.65 -0.79 -19.42
C PRO A 104 -9.45 -0.51 -17.93
N ALA A 105 -9.30 -1.57 -17.14
CA ALA A 105 -9.19 -1.50 -15.68
C ALA A 105 -7.74 -1.50 -15.15
N GLY A 106 -6.73 -1.56 -16.03
CA GLY A 106 -5.34 -1.54 -15.58
C GLY A 106 -4.79 -2.89 -15.10
N ILE A 107 -5.47 -4.00 -15.37
CA ILE A 107 -5.22 -5.33 -14.76
C ILE A 107 -5.03 -6.44 -15.82
N ALA A 108 -4.38 -6.09 -16.93
CA ALA A 108 -4.19 -7.00 -18.06
C ALA A 108 -3.28 -8.19 -17.71
N VAL A 109 -2.29 -7.98 -16.84
CA VAL A 109 -1.48 -9.05 -16.24
C VAL A 109 -1.80 -9.03 -14.74
N ASP A 110 -2.20 -10.17 -14.19
CA ASP A 110 -2.71 -10.26 -12.82
C ASP A 110 -2.27 -11.56 -12.17
N PHE A 111 -1.52 -11.43 -11.07
CA PHE A 111 -0.97 -12.51 -10.29
C PHE A 111 -1.75 -12.66 -8.98
N HIS A 112 -2.44 -13.78 -8.83
CA HIS A 112 -3.13 -14.14 -7.60
C HIS A 112 -2.15 -14.86 -6.66
N ILE A 113 -1.58 -14.12 -5.72
CA ILE A 113 -0.59 -14.63 -4.76
C ILE A 113 -1.29 -15.43 -3.65
N GLY A 114 -2.50 -14.99 -3.27
CA GLY A 114 -3.31 -15.62 -2.23
C GLY A 114 -2.91 -15.11 -0.85
N ASP A 115 -2.70 -16.03 0.08
CA ASP A 115 -2.39 -15.68 1.46
C ASP A 115 -0.89 -15.46 1.67
N VAL A 116 -0.56 -14.48 2.50
CA VAL A 116 0.80 -14.21 3.00
C VAL A 116 0.77 -14.36 4.52
N VAL A 117 1.65 -15.20 5.05
CA VAL A 117 1.72 -15.47 6.50
C VAL A 117 3.08 -15.01 6.99
N ASP A 118 3.08 -14.11 7.98
CA ASP A 118 4.30 -13.74 8.68
C ASP A 118 4.82 -14.97 9.45
N PRO A 119 6.01 -15.50 9.13
CA PRO A 119 6.53 -16.70 9.76
C PRO A 119 6.87 -16.49 11.26
N LYS A 120 7.09 -15.25 11.69
CA LYS A 120 7.42 -14.93 13.08
C LYS A 120 6.18 -14.80 13.94
N THR A 121 5.15 -14.12 13.44
CA THR A 121 3.95 -13.79 14.23
C THR A 121 2.78 -14.73 13.95
N GLY A 122 2.78 -15.42 12.81
CA GLY A 122 1.65 -16.21 12.31
C GLY A 122 0.50 -15.35 11.80
N GLU A 123 0.67 -14.02 11.72
CA GLU A 123 -0.35 -13.13 11.17
C GLU A 123 -0.56 -13.43 9.68
N LYS A 124 -1.83 -13.50 9.29
CA LYS A 124 -2.24 -13.92 7.95
C LYS A 124 -2.93 -12.77 7.21
N HIS A 125 -2.32 -12.33 6.13
CA HIS A 125 -2.91 -11.42 5.14
C HIS A 125 -3.49 -12.24 4.00
N THR A 126 -4.64 -11.84 3.48
CA THR A 126 -5.38 -12.66 2.50
C THR A 126 -5.62 -11.91 1.20
N ASP A 127 -6.02 -12.67 0.17
CA ASP A 127 -6.41 -12.14 -1.14
C ASP A 127 -5.36 -11.24 -1.80
N PHE A 128 -4.07 -11.50 -1.57
CA PHE A 128 -3.01 -10.68 -2.13
C PHE A 128 -2.90 -10.92 -3.65
N ARG A 129 -2.90 -9.82 -4.39
CA ARG A 129 -2.70 -9.79 -5.84
C ARG A 129 -1.81 -8.64 -6.26
N VAL A 130 -1.10 -8.86 -7.36
CA VAL A 130 -0.25 -7.88 -8.04
C VAL A 130 -0.67 -7.83 -9.50
N SER A 131 -0.89 -6.64 -10.04
CA SER A 131 -1.33 -6.45 -11.42
C SER A 131 -0.49 -5.39 -12.14
N SER A 132 -0.28 -5.55 -13.45
CA SER A 132 0.51 -4.61 -14.25
C SER A 132 -0.13 -4.31 -15.62
N PHE A 133 0.38 -3.24 -16.23
CA PHE A 133 -0.07 -2.77 -17.54
C PHE A 133 1.06 -2.68 -18.58
N PRO A 134 1.18 -3.63 -19.51
CA PRO A 134 2.28 -3.59 -20.47
C PRO A 134 1.99 -2.85 -21.79
N LYS A 135 0.73 -2.63 -22.20
CA LYS A 135 0.39 -2.34 -23.62
C LYS A 135 -0.24 -0.98 -23.96
N SER A 136 -0.52 -0.09 -23.01
CA SER A 136 -1.27 1.18 -23.27
C SER A 136 -0.45 2.43 -22.97
N GLY A 137 0.88 2.32 -22.93
CA GLY A 137 1.77 3.43 -22.52
C GLY A 137 1.67 3.82 -21.04
N ARG A 138 0.83 3.14 -20.26
CA ARG A 138 0.89 3.19 -18.79
C ARG A 138 2.02 2.29 -18.32
N HIS A 139 2.77 2.76 -17.35
CA HIS A 139 3.86 1.98 -16.76
C HIS A 139 3.60 1.72 -15.28
N GLY A 140 4.04 0.56 -14.80
CA GLY A 140 4.05 0.26 -13.37
C GLY A 140 3.14 -0.89 -12.96
N VAL A 141 3.03 -1.01 -11.64
CA VAL A 141 2.49 -2.17 -10.97
C VAL A 141 1.63 -1.69 -9.80
N TRP A 142 0.44 -2.27 -9.70
CA TRP A 142 -0.51 -2.06 -8.63
C TRP A 142 -0.66 -3.34 -7.81
N PHE A 143 -1.13 -3.22 -6.58
CA PHE A 143 -1.46 -4.37 -5.76
C PHE A 143 -2.73 -4.15 -4.94
N GLN A 144 -3.34 -5.24 -4.47
CA GLN A 144 -4.38 -5.22 -3.45
C GLN A 144 -4.34 -6.47 -2.59
N MET A 145 -4.76 -6.34 -1.34
CA MET A 145 -4.88 -7.43 -0.37
C MET A 145 -5.87 -7.06 0.73
N LYS A 146 -6.16 -8.01 1.62
CA LYS A 146 -6.78 -7.75 2.91
C LYS A 146 -5.78 -7.92 4.04
N TRP A 147 -5.45 -6.83 4.71
CA TRP A 147 -4.65 -6.85 5.93
C TRP A 147 -5.36 -7.60 7.04
N ARG A 148 -4.73 -8.68 7.53
CA ARG A 148 -5.30 -9.60 8.53
C ARG A 148 -6.68 -10.15 8.13
N GLY A 149 -6.95 -10.26 6.82
CA GLY A 149 -8.25 -10.66 6.28
C GLY A 149 -9.41 -9.69 6.55
N LYS A 150 -9.13 -8.47 7.02
CA LYS A 150 -10.14 -7.52 7.50
C LYS A 150 -10.16 -6.21 6.74
N VAL A 151 -9.01 -5.53 6.66
CA VAL A 151 -8.91 -4.19 6.08
C VAL A 151 -8.40 -4.32 4.66
N GLU A 152 -9.18 -3.84 3.70
CA GLU A 152 -8.71 -3.82 2.31
C GLU A 152 -7.63 -2.76 2.14
N MET A 153 -6.51 -3.19 1.56
CA MET A 153 -5.38 -2.35 1.23
C MET A 153 -5.14 -2.46 -0.26
N SER A 154 -4.82 -1.35 -0.90
CA SER A 154 -4.31 -1.34 -2.26
C SER A 154 -3.13 -0.40 -2.36
N GLY A 155 -2.37 -0.45 -3.45
CA GLY A 155 -1.24 0.46 -3.53
C GLY A 155 -0.48 0.44 -4.82
N GLY A 156 0.63 1.16 -4.73
CA GLY A 156 1.38 1.61 -5.88
C GLY A 156 0.81 2.88 -6.47
N TYR A 157 0.20 3.73 -5.64
CA TYR A 157 -0.32 5.02 -6.07
C TYR A 157 0.76 6.11 -6.12
N GLY A 158 0.77 6.80 -7.26
CA GLY A 158 1.48 8.05 -7.52
C GLY A 158 0.90 9.28 -6.85
N LEU A 159 1.65 10.39 -6.93
CA LEU A 159 1.00 11.70 -6.88
C LEU A 159 0.11 11.86 -8.12
N ALA A 160 -0.81 12.82 -8.09
CA ALA A 160 -1.62 13.12 -9.27
C ALA A 160 -0.75 13.33 -10.52
N GLY A 161 -1.17 12.75 -11.64
CA GLY A 161 -0.45 12.74 -12.90
C GLY A 161 0.66 11.69 -13.03
N MET A 162 0.98 10.97 -11.97
CA MET A 162 1.92 9.85 -12.03
C MET A 162 1.15 8.55 -12.26
N ASP A 163 1.74 7.67 -13.06
CA ASP A 163 1.31 6.29 -13.15
C ASP A 163 1.59 5.53 -11.84
N THR A 164 1.21 4.26 -11.80
CA THR A 164 1.50 3.34 -10.69
C THR A 164 3.00 3.09 -10.48
N THR A 165 3.39 2.49 -9.36
CA THR A 165 4.82 2.25 -9.03
C THR A 165 5.56 1.54 -10.16
N VAL A 166 6.66 2.11 -10.61
CA VAL A 166 7.63 1.41 -11.45
C VAL A 166 8.59 0.63 -10.55
N TRP A 167 8.65 -0.68 -10.74
CA TRP A 167 9.58 -1.56 -10.03
C TRP A 167 11.01 -1.39 -10.57
N GLY A 168 12.00 -1.47 -9.67
CA GLY A 168 13.40 -1.15 -9.98
C GLY A 168 14.07 -2.23 -10.83
N GLY A 169 15.04 -1.87 -11.67
CA GLY A 169 15.77 -2.86 -12.49
C GLY A 169 16.84 -3.66 -11.73
N THR A 170 17.06 -3.35 -10.44
CA THR A 170 17.98 -4.08 -9.55
C THR A 170 17.39 -4.10 -8.14
N PRO A 171 17.83 -5.02 -7.26
CA PRO A 171 17.41 -5.04 -5.86
C PRO A 171 17.64 -3.70 -5.15
N ALA A 172 18.76 -3.02 -5.41
CA ALA A 172 19.09 -1.73 -4.80
C ALA A 172 18.14 -0.59 -5.18
N LEU A 173 17.52 -0.67 -6.35
CA LEU A 173 16.54 0.30 -6.85
C LEU A 173 15.09 -0.12 -6.58
N ALA A 174 14.87 -1.24 -5.91
CA ALA A 174 13.54 -1.73 -5.61
C ALA A 174 12.78 -0.72 -4.73
N PRO A 175 11.58 -0.26 -5.15
CA PRO A 175 10.69 0.46 -4.26
C PRO A 175 10.26 -0.46 -3.13
N ILE A 176 9.96 0.15 -1.99
CA ILE A 176 9.41 -0.53 -0.83
C ILE A 176 7.94 -0.12 -0.74
N LEU A 177 7.04 -1.09 -0.68
CA LEU A 177 5.61 -0.91 -0.50
C LEU A 177 5.25 -1.41 0.90
N ARG A 178 4.38 -0.69 1.60
CA ARG A 178 4.02 -0.99 3.00
C ARG A 178 2.50 -1.05 3.16
N PRO A 179 1.88 -2.19 2.81
CA PRO A 179 0.43 -2.34 2.82
C PRO A 179 -0.12 -2.56 4.24
N THR A 180 0.10 -1.62 5.16
CA THR A 180 -0.41 -1.68 6.53
C THR A 180 -1.46 -0.60 6.76
N PRO A 181 -2.51 -0.82 7.57
CA PRO A 181 -3.40 0.23 8.06
C PRO A 181 -2.91 0.83 9.39
N GLU A 182 -1.70 0.47 9.83
CA GLU A 182 -1.21 0.78 11.18
C GLU A 182 -0.21 1.95 11.18
N GLY A 183 -0.45 2.89 12.08
CA GLY A 183 0.41 4.05 12.31
C GLY A 183 -0.15 5.35 11.72
N PRO A 184 0.65 6.42 11.69
CA PRO A 184 0.25 7.69 11.13
C PRO A 184 0.13 7.59 9.61
N PHE A 185 -1.03 7.98 9.08
CA PHE A 185 -1.25 8.06 7.65
C PHE A 185 -0.57 9.27 7.01
N SER A 186 -0.20 9.07 5.76
CA SER A 186 0.12 10.07 4.76
C SER A 186 -1.07 10.27 3.82
N PHE A 187 -1.05 11.38 3.11
CA PHE A 187 -2.06 11.72 2.12
C PHE A 187 -1.45 11.75 0.72
N GLY A 188 -2.21 11.28 -0.26
CA GLY A 188 -1.93 11.42 -1.68
C GLY A 188 -3.12 12.01 -2.41
N THR A 189 -2.94 12.32 -3.68
CA THR A 189 -4.02 12.71 -4.58
C THR A 189 -4.07 11.76 -5.75
N TRP A 190 -5.28 11.45 -6.23
CA TRP A 190 -5.48 10.62 -7.41
C TRP A 190 -6.16 11.42 -8.52
N GLY A 191 -5.65 11.32 -9.75
CA GLY A 191 -6.18 12.05 -10.91
C GLY A 191 -5.11 12.78 -11.71
N ALA A 192 -5.51 13.82 -12.46
CA ALA A 192 -4.65 14.57 -13.36
C ALA A 192 -3.55 15.38 -12.64
N ALA A 193 -2.39 15.54 -13.29
CA ALA A 193 -1.20 16.20 -12.74
C ALA A 193 -1.44 17.62 -12.22
N SER A 194 -2.36 18.34 -12.86
CA SER A 194 -2.77 19.68 -12.49
C SER A 194 -4.26 19.70 -12.22
N ILE A 195 -4.62 20.21 -11.05
CA ILE A 195 -6.00 20.51 -10.69
C ILE A 195 -6.17 22.02 -10.83
N GLU A 196 -6.91 22.45 -11.84
CA GLU A 196 -7.25 23.86 -11.99
C GLU A 196 -8.38 24.21 -11.00
N LEU A 197 -8.12 25.21 -10.17
CA LEU A 197 -9.12 25.79 -9.27
C LEU A 197 -9.66 27.05 -9.93
N THR A 198 -10.95 27.07 -10.24
CA THR A 198 -11.62 28.25 -10.78
C THR A 198 -12.33 29.00 -9.66
N ALA A 199 -12.12 30.32 -9.56
CA ALA A 199 -12.83 31.13 -8.57
C ALA A 199 -14.36 31.03 -8.78
N GLY A 200 -15.08 30.67 -7.71
CA GLY A 200 -16.53 30.42 -7.77
C GLY A 200 -16.95 29.10 -8.46
N GLY A 201 -15.98 28.33 -8.99
CA GLY A 201 -16.20 27.01 -9.54
C GLY A 201 -16.13 25.90 -8.48
N SER A 202 -16.74 24.76 -8.79
CA SER A 202 -16.59 23.52 -8.02
C SER A 202 -15.50 22.64 -8.63
N THR A 203 -14.62 22.09 -7.81
CA THR A 203 -13.59 21.15 -8.24
C THR A 203 -13.71 19.87 -7.43
N HIS A 204 -13.50 18.72 -8.07
CA HIS A 204 -13.43 17.43 -7.40
C HIS A 204 -11.96 17.08 -7.12
N LEU A 205 -11.64 16.83 -5.86
CA LEU A 205 -10.33 16.41 -5.41
C LEU A 205 -10.45 15.02 -4.76
N ASN A 206 -9.81 14.03 -5.38
CA ASN A 206 -9.71 12.70 -4.78
C ASN A 206 -8.48 12.65 -3.87
N VAL A 207 -8.70 12.32 -2.61
CA VAL A 207 -7.66 12.23 -1.59
C VAL A 207 -7.49 10.76 -1.22
N LEU A 208 -6.26 10.30 -1.29
CA LEU A 208 -5.86 8.98 -0.87
C LEU A 208 -5.31 9.04 0.56
N VAL A 209 -5.63 8.04 1.38
CA VAL A 209 -5.16 7.94 2.77
C VAL A 209 -4.40 6.62 2.90
N GLY A 210 -3.16 6.66 3.40
CA GLY A 210 -2.33 5.46 3.40
C GLY A 210 -0.92 5.66 3.96
N HIS A 211 -0.02 4.72 3.73
CA HIS A 211 1.38 4.83 4.11
C HIS A 211 2.26 4.97 2.88
N LYS A 212 3.14 5.97 2.91
CA LYS A 212 4.17 6.12 1.90
C LYS A 212 5.24 5.06 2.10
N GLY A 213 5.61 4.38 1.02
CA GLY A 213 6.76 3.49 0.96
C GLY A 213 8.06 4.22 0.61
N SER A 214 9.00 3.50 -0.01
CA SER A 214 10.20 4.11 -0.60
C SER A 214 10.09 4.20 -2.11
N GLY A 215 10.51 5.33 -2.67
CA GLY A 215 10.45 5.59 -4.11
C GLY A 215 9.16 6.27 -4.54
N ASP A 216 9.13 6.64 -5.81
CA ASP A 216 8.00 7.30 -6.43
C ASP A 216 6.80 6.36 -6.55
N ALA A 217 5.61 6.93 -6.43
CA ALA A 217 4.36 6.21 -6.51
C ALA A 217 4.22 5.00 -5.56
N SER A 218 4.85 5.04 -4.39
CA SER A 218 4.85 3.94 -3.41
C SER A 218 3.76 4.04 -2.33
N LEU A 219 2.71 4.85 -2.54
CA LEU A 219 1.64 4.99 -1.56
C LEU A 219 0.77 3.72 -1.53
N SER A 220 0.60 3.18 -0.33
CA SER A 220 -0.28 2.05 -0.03
C SER A 220 -1.47 2.56 0.77
N VAL A 221 -2.68 2.47 0.24
CA VAL A 221 -3.89 3.11 0.75
C VAL A 221 -4.83 2.11 1.40
N VAL A 222 -5.53 2.57 2.43
CA VAL A 222 -6.69 1.87 3.00
C VAL A 222 -7.90 2.06 2.08
N ASP A 223 -8.86 1.14 2.15
CA ASP A 223 -10.13 1.33 1.44
C ASP A 223 -10.93 2.51 1.98
N GLU A 224 -11.89 2.96 1.17
CA GLU A 224 -12.66 4.15 1.49
C GLU A 224 -13.46 4.02 2.78
N ASN A 225 -13.92 2.81 3.16
CA ASN A 225 -14.72 2.59 4.35
C ASN A 225 -13.89 2.43 5.62
N PHE A 226 -12.56 2.57 5.54
CA PHE A 226 -11.69 2.42 6.70
C PHE A 226 -11.91 3.52 7.74
N LEU A 227 -12.08 4.78 7.30
CA LEU A 227 -12.34 5.92 8.19
C LEU A 227 -13.85 6.12 8.32
N ASP A 228 -14.37 6.16 9.55
CA ASP A 228 -15.75 6.57 9.79
C ASP A 228 -15.80 8.10 9.76
N LEU A 229 -16.07 8.72 8.61
CA LEU A 229 -16.06 10.19 8.48
C LEU A 229 -17.10 10.93 9.37
N LYS A 230 -17.98 10.21 10.10
CA LYS A 230 -18.83 10.80 11.14
C LYS A 230 -18.11 10.90 12.48
N ALA A 231 -17.26 9.93 12.81
CA ALA A 231 -16.49 9.87 14.04
C ALA A 231 -15.08 10.47 13.84
N ASP A 232 -14.43 10.11 12.75
CA ASP A 232 -13.10 10.55 12.32
C ASP A 232 -13.20 11.87 11.55
N ARG A 233 -12.41 12.86 11.98
CA ARG A 233 -12.39 14.18 11.36
C ARG A 233 -11.17 14.33 10.47
N LEU A 234 -11.38 14.09 9.18
CA LEU A 234 -10.35 14.32 8.17
C LEU A 234 -10.40 15.74 7.64
N PHE A 235 -9.26 16.45 7.69
CA PHE A 235 -9.10 17.77 7.11
C PHE A 235 -8.01 17.77 6.06
N VAL A 236 -8.26 18.47 4.96
CA VAL A 236 -7.26 18.71 3.91
C VAL A 236 -7.06 20.20 3.76
N THR A 237 -5.80 20.60 3.69
CA THR A 237 -5.42 21.98 3.35
C THR A 237 -4.89 21.97 1.92
N VAL A 238 -5.63 22.59 1.02
CA VAL A 238 -5.18 22.83 -0.35
C VAL A 238 -4.30 24.07 -0.34
N VAL A 239 -3.08 23.93 -0.86
CA VAL A 239 -2.13 25.04 -1.04
C VAL A 239 -1.94 25.24 -2.53
N ALA A 240 -2.26 26.43 -3.04
CA ALA A 240 -2.19 26.78 -4.45
C ALA A 240 -1.47 28.12 -4.64
N LYS A 241 -1.16 28.47 -5.89
CA LYS A 241 -0.70 29.81 -6.27
C LYS A 241 -1.76 30.47 -7.14
N ASP A 242 -2.07 31.74 -6.88
CA ASP A 242 -2.96 32.53 -7.74
C ASP A 242 -2.24 33.03 -9.01
N SER A 243 -2.95 33.78 -9.85
CA SER A 243 -2.41 34.35 -11.10
C SER A 243 -1.26 35.34 -10.90
N GLU A 244 -1.11 35.88 -9.69
CA GLU A 244 0.01 36.76 -9.30
C GLU A 244 1.15 35.97 -8.63
N GLY A 245 1.02 34.65 -8.52
CA GLY A 245 2.00 33.76 -7.89
C GLY A 245 1.94 33.75 -6.35
N ARG A 246 0.94 34.39 -5.73
CA ARG A 246 0.76 34.40 -4.28
C ARG A 246 0.20 33.08 -3.80
N GLU A 247 0.70 32.61 -2.67
CA GLU A 247 0.18 31.39 -2.04
C GLU A 247 -1.21 31.62 -1.46
N VAL A 248 -2.14 30.74 -1.82
CA VAL A 248 -3.50 30.67 -1.28
C VAL A 248 -3.66 29.34 -0.56
N LYS A 249 -4.21 29.39 0.66
CA LYS A 249 -4.49 28.21 1.48
C LYS A 249 -5.96 28.13 1.78
N GLU A 250 -6.55 26.97 1.54
CA GLU A 250 -7.93 26.67 1.91
C GLU A 250 -7.98 25.35 2.69
N ARG A 251 -8.61 25.36 3.87
CA ARG A 251 -8.77 24.17 4.71
C ARG A 251 -10.21 23.71 4.69
N SER A 252 -10.44 22.48 4.25
CA SER A 252 -11.76 21.86 4.17
C SER A 252 -11.82 20.55 4.94
N GLN A 253 -12.99 20.24 5.48
CA GLN A 253 -13.27 18.92 6.05
C GLN A 253 -13.74 17.97 4.94
N ILE A 254 -13.25 16.73 4.94
CA ILE A 254 -13.75 15.67 4.08
C ILE A 254 -15.01 15.07 4.71
N LEU A 255 -16.10 15.03 3.95
CA LEU A 255 -17.43 14.66 4.44
C LEU A 255 -18.00 13.38 3.80
N LYS A 256 -17.36 12.88 2.74
CA LYS A 256 -17.90 11.80 1.90
C LYS A 256 -16.76 10.94 1.36
N HIS A 257 -17.03 9.65 1.22
CA HIS A 257 -16.23 8.72 0.42
C HIS A 257 -16.55 8.90 -1.07
N CYS A 258 -15.72 8.32 -1.94
CA CYS A 258 -15.91 8.38 -3.38
C CYS A 258 -17.02 7.45 -3.86
#